data_AF-A0AAD2ACC6-F1
#
_entry.id   AF-A0AAD2ACC6-F1
#
_cell.length_a   1.000
_cell.length_b   1.000
_cell.length_c   1.000
_cell.angle_alpha   90.00
_cell.angle_beta   90.00
_cell.angle_gamma   90.00
#
_symmetry.space_group_name_H-M   'P 1'
#
loop_
_entity.id
_entity.type
_entity.pdbx_description
1 polymer ?
#
loop_
_entity_poly.entity_id
_entity_poly.type
_entity_poly.pdbx_seq_one_letter_code
_entity_poly.pdbx_strand_id
1 'polypeptide(L)'
;MGRGKFKGKPTGRRQFSTPEQMMAGTSASRPRTFKKVEAELEEEERSEEESEEESEDESGAEIDPPMTIHCRSTIEEIERQQAHERYMRLQEQGKTEQARKDLERLALIRQQRAEAAKKREEEKTAKEQKKLEARK
;
A
#
# COMPACT_ATOMS: atom_id res chain seq x y z
N MET A 1 -39.13 38.88 26.66
CA MET A 1 -37.89 38.28 26.10
C MET A 1 -38.28 37.07 25.25
N GLY A 2 -38.45 37.26 23.94
CA GLY A 2 -38.91 36.18 23.05
C GLY A 2 -37.75 35.25 22.69
N ARG A 3 -37.72 34.04 23.26
CA ARG A 3 -36.75 33.01 22.86
C ARG A 3 -37.22 32.40 21.53
N GLY A 4 -36.58 32.79 20.43
CA GLY A 4 -36.87 32.30 19.09
C GLY A 4 -36.78 30.77 19.02
N LYS A 5 -37.74 30.15 18.33
CA LYS A 5 -37.76 28.70 18.08
C LYS A 5 -36.58 28.35 17.16
N PHE A 6 -35.53 27.74 17.71
CA PHE A 6 -34.39 27.25 16.94
C PHE A 6 -34.85 26.10 16.04
N LYS A 7 -35.08 26.39 14.76
CA LYS A 7 -35.42 25.38 13.75
C LYS A 7 -34.12 24.64 13.40
N GLY A 8 -33.82 23.57 14.13
CA GLY A 8 -32.69 22.69 13.83
C GLY A 8 -32.81 22.21 12.38
N LYS A 9 -31.76 22.42 11.58
CA LYS A 9 -31.68 21.86 10.22
C LYS A 9 -31.81 20.34 10.35
N PRO A 10 -32.59 19.66 9.49
CA PRO A 10 -32.60 18.20 9.50
C PRO A 10 -31.17 17.75 9.20
N THR A 11 -30.48 17.24 10.21
CA THR A 11 -29.15 16.66 10.03
C THR A 11 -29.35 15.50 9.09
N GLY A 12 -28.95 15.67 7.82
CA GLY A 12 -29.11 14.67 6.79
C GLY A 12 -28.60 13.33 7.32
N ARG A 13 -29.45 12.30 7.27
CA ARG A 13 -29.09 10.96 7.72
C ARG A 13 -27.87 10.53 6.91
N ARG A 14 -26.70 10.46 7.56
CA ARG A 14 -25.46 10.04 6.92
C ARG A 14 -25.65 8.58 6.54
N GLN A 15 -25.63 8.29 5.23
CA GLN A 15 -25.61 6.93 4.74
C GLN A 15 -24.19 6.44 4.89
N PHE A 16 -23.92 5.68 5.94
CA PHE A 16 -22.70 4.89 6.02
C PHE A 16 -22.90 3.66 5.13
N SER A 17 -21.84 3.22 4.45
CA SER A 17 -21.87 1.96 3.72
C SER A 17 -22.27 0.84 4.66
N THR A 18 -23.14 -0.06 4.20
CA THR A 18 -23.42 -1.29 4.92
C THR A 18 -22.21 -2.23 4.80
N PRO A 19 -22.00 -3.16 5.73
CA PRO A 19 -20.94 -4.18 5.61
C PRO A 19 -21.01 -4.95 4.28
N GLU A 20 -22.21 -5.26 3.80
CA GLU A 20 -22.40 -5.85 2.46
C GLU A 20 -21.89 -4.95 1.32
N GLN A 21 -22.08 -3.64 1.40
CA GLN A 21 -21.56 -2.70 0.40
C GLN A 21 -20.05 -2.50 0.48
N MET A 22 -19.46 -2.68 1.66
CA MET A 22 -18.01 -2.71 1.83
C MET A 22 -17.42 -3.97 1.18
N MET A 23 -18.05 -5.13 1.40
CA MET A 23 -17.64 -6.41 0.81
C MET A 23 -17.84 -6.46 -0.70
N ALA A 24 -18.94 -5.88 -1.22
CA ALA A 24 -19.22 -5.83 -2.65
C ALA A 24 -18.28 -4.87 -3.43
N GLY A 25 -17.44 -4.12 -2.73
CA GLY A 25 -16.51 -3.17 -3.30
C GLY A 25 -17.21 -1.95 -3.92
N THR A 26 -16.62 -0.77 -3.74
CA THR A 26 -17.14 0.50 -4.31
C THR A 26 -16.96 0.61 -5.84
N SER A 27 -16.90 -0.52 -6.52
CA SER A 27 -16.60 -0.71 -7.94
C SER A 27 -17.62 -0.05 -8.89
N ALA A 28 -18.75 0.43 -8.35
CA ALA A 28 -19.76 1.21 -9.08
C ALA A 28 -19.39 2.70 -9.28
N SER A 29 -18.50 3.28 -8.47
CA SER A 29 -18.12 4.71 -8.54
C SER A 29 -16.76 4.96 -9.21
N ARG A 30 -16.01 3.91 -9.54
CA ARG A 30 -14.69 4.01 -10.17
C ARG A 30 -14.86 4.08 -11.70
N PRO A 31 -14.12 4.95 -12.41
CA PRO A 31 -14.20 5.02 -13.86
C PRO A 31 -13.81 3.66 -14.47
N ARG A 32 -14.51 3.24 -15.54
CA ARG A 32 -14.34 1.91 -16.17
C ARG A 32 -12.90 1.61 -16.61
N THR A 33 -12.08 2.63 -16.85
CA THR A 33 -10.65 2.50 -17.18
C THR A 33 -9.80 2.06 -15.99
N PHE A 34 -10.19 2.43 -14.77
CA PHE A 34 -9.53 2.01 -13.54
C PHE A 34 -9.87 0.55 -13.21
N LYS A 35 -11.12 0.14 -13.50
CA LYS A 35 -11.58 -1.24 -13.39
C LYS A 35 -10.76 -2.23 -14.22
N LYS A 36 -10.19 -1.80 -15.35
CA LYS A 36 -9.38 -2.70 -16.18
C LYS A 36 -8.02 -3.00 -15.55
N VAL A 37 -7.35 -1.97 -15.04
CA VAL A 37 -6.04 -2.12 -14.38
C VAL A 37 -6.18 -2.82 -13.03
N GLU A 38 -7.24 -2.51 -12.27
CA GLU A 38 -7.50 -3.21 -11.00
C GLU A 38 -7.97 -4.65 -11.20
N ALA A 39 -8.78 -4.95 -12.23
CA ALA A 39 -9.16 -6.32 -12.53
C ALA A 39 -7.98 -7.14 -13.05
N GLU A 40 -7.06 -6.55 -13.83
CA GLU A 40 -5.82 -7.21 -14.23
C GLU A 40 -4.95 -7.54 -13.00
N LEU A 41 -4.87 -6.63 -12.01
CA LEU A 41 -4.16 -6.88 -10.75
C LEU A 41 -4.88 -7.89 -9.83
N GLU A 42 -6.21 -7.82 -9.68
CA GLU A 42 -7.01 -8.77 -8.89
C GLU A 42 -7.02 -10.16 -9.53
N GLU A 43 -7.01 -10.28 -10.86
CA GLU A 43 -6.86 -11.58 -11.54
C GLU A 43 -5.46 -12.14 -11.36
N GLU A 44 -4.42 -11.30 -11.35
CA GLU A 44 -3.02 -11.70 -11.11
C GLU A 44 -2.83 -12.13 -9.63
N GLU A 45 -3.34 -11.35 -8.68
CA GLU A 45 -3.30 -11.66 -7.23
C GLU A 45 -4.14 -12.91 -6.90
N ARG A 46 -5.32 -13.07 -7.52
CA ARG A 46 -6.13 -14.29 -7.37
C ARG A 46 -5.47 -15.51 -8.03
N SER A 47 -4.73 -15.33 -9.12
CA SER A 47 -3.97 -16.42 -9.74
C SER A 47 -2.76 -16.84 -8.90
N GLU A 48 -2.16 -15.91 -8.16
CA GLU A 48 -1.11 -16.18 -7.19
C GLU A 48 -1.68 -16.91 -5.96
N GLU A 49 -2.81 -16.45 -5.41
CA GLU A 49 -3.51 -17.15 -4.31
C GLU A 49 -3.99 -18.55 -4.71
N GLU A 50 -4.54 -18.73 -5.93
CA GLU A 50 -4.98 -20.04 -6.42
C GLU A 50 -3.79 -20.99 -6.66
N SER A 51 -2.63 -20.47 -7.08
CA SER A 51 -1.38 -21.25 -7.18
C SER A 51 -0.78 -21.59 -5.82
N GLU A 52 -0.97 -20.76 -4.80
CA GLU A 52 -0.55 -21.04 -3.43
C GLU A 52 -1.47 -22.08 -2.79
N GLU A 53 -2.78 -21.97 -2.93
CA GLU A 53 -3.74 -22.97 -2.42
C GLU A 53 -3.59 -24.33 -3.12
N GLU A 54 -3.32 -24.37 -4.43
CA GLU A 54 -2.99 -25.63 -5.15
C GLU A 54 -1.70 -26.28 -4.61
N SER A 55 -0.77 -25.49 -4.05
CA SER A 55 0.44 -26.00 -3.41
C SER A 55 0.24 -26.45 -1.95
N GLU A 56 -0.77 -25.90 -1.26
CA GLU A 56 -1.11 -26.26 0.11
C GLU A 56 -1.95 -27.55 0.20
N ASP A 57 -2.85 -27.80 -0.76
CA ASP A 57 -3.72 -29.00 -0.80
C ASP A 57 -2.92 -30.31 -1.06
N GLU A 58 -1.76 -30.23 -1.71
CA GLU A 58 -0.85 -31.38 -1.93
C GLU A 58 0.10 -31.66 -0.74
N SER A 59 -0.12 -31.04 0.42
CA SER A 59 0.69 -31.24 1.65
C SER A 59 0.01 -32.09 2.74
N GLY A 60 -1.21 -32.59 2.50
CA GLY A 60 -2.05 -33.30 3.48
C GLY A 60 -1.75 -34.78 3.74
N ALA A 61 -0.70 -35.36 3.14
CA ALA A 61 -0.35 -36.77 3.36
C ALA A 61 0.85 -36.93 4.31
N GLU A 62 0.58 -37.34 5.55
CA GLU A 62 1.57 -37.84 6.53
C GLU A 62 2.47 -38.92 5.90
N ILE A 63 3.73 -38.60 5.59
CA ILE A 63 4.77 -39.60 5.29
C ILE A 63 6.09 -39.15 5.93
N ASP A 64 6.43 -39.81 7.06
CA ASP A 64 7.77 -39.77 7.66
C ASP A 64 8.85 -40.21 6.64
N PRO A 65 10.06 -39.61 6.65
CA PRO A 65 10.98 -39.73 5.53
C PRO A 65 11.81 -41.01 5.60
N PRO A 66 12.14 -41.58 4.43
CA PRO A 66 13.50 -42.03 4.22
C PRO A 66 14.11 -41.35 2.99
N MET A 67 15.34 -40.89 3.20
CA MET A 67 16.32 -40.51 2.19
C MET A 67 16.16 -41.22 0.84
N THR A 68 16.37 -40.45 -0.22
CA THR A 68 16.79 -40.88 -1.57
C THR A 68 15.66 -41.31 -2.52
N ILE A 69 14.90 -40.34 -3.03
CA ILE A 69 14.87 -40.03 -4.46
C ILE A 69 14.51 -38.54 -4.51
N HIS A 70 15.45 -37.69 -4.93
CA HIS A 70 15.10 -36.35 -5.35
C HIS A 70 14.27 -36.47 -6.62
N CYS A 71 12.94 -36.60 -6.46
CA CYS A 71 12.00 -36.48 -7.55
C CYS A 71 12.29 -35.12 -8.21
N ARG A 72 12.49 -35.09 -9.53
CA ARG A 72 12.83 -33.84 -10.25
C ARG A 72 11.86 -32.71 -9.93
N SER A 73 10.58 -33.04 -9.73
CA SER A 73 9.54 -32.12 -9.26
C SER A 73 9.90 -31.40 -7.96
N THR A 74 10.33 -32.14 -6.93
CA THR A 74 10.70 -31.56 -5.63
C THR A 74 11.92 -30.65 -5.69
N ILE A 75 12.88 -30.92 -6.58
CA ILE A 75 14.01 -30.00 -6.80
C ILE A 75 13.53 -28.73 -7.49
N GLU A 76 12.71 -28.85 -8.53
CA GLU A 76 12.18 -27.71 -9.28
C GLU A 76 11.27 -26.81 -8.43
N GLU A 77 10.53 -27.39 -7.48
CA GLU A 77 9.71 -26.65 -6.50
C GLU A 77 10.58 -25.88 -5.50
N ILE A 78 11.62 -26.52 -4.95
CA ILE A 78 12.58 -25.85 -4.06
C ILE A 78 13.33 -24.72 -4.79
N GLU A 79 13.69 -24.92 -6.06
CA GLU A 79 14.32 -23.88 -6.86
C GLU A 79 13.39 -22.70 -7.15
N ARG A 80 12.10 -22.96 -7.39
CA ARG A 80 11.07 -21.90 -7.54
C ARG A 80 10.92 -21.09 -6.25
N GLN A 81 10.82 -21.75 -5.10
CA GLN A 81 10.74 -21.08 -3.80
C GLN A 81 11.99 -20.23 -3.53
N GLN A 82 13.19 -20.78 -3.75
CA GLN A 82 14.44 -20.04 -3.59
C GLN A 82 14.57 -18.85 -4.55
N ALA A 83 14.06 -18.97 -5.79
CA ALA A 83 14.05 -17.88 -6.75
C ALA A 83 13.13 -16.74 -6.30
N HIS A 84 11.94 -17.08 -5.79
CA HIS A 84 11.00 -16.13 -5.22
C HIS A 84 11.59 -15.40 -3.99
N GLU A 85 12.17 -16.15 -3.04
CA GLU A 85 12.85 -15.57 -1.88
C GLU A 85 13.99 -14.62 -2.27
N ARG A 86 14.78 -14.99 -3.28
CA ARG A 86 15.85 -14.14 -3.81
C ARG A 86 15.30 -12.86 -4.43
N TYR A 87 14.20 -12.94 -5.16
CA TYR A 87 13.53 -11.79 -5.74
C TYR A 87 13.02 -10.84 -4.65
N MET A 88 12.30 -11.37 -3.66
CA MET A 88 11.81 -10.61 -2.50
C MET A 88 12.95 -9.92 -1.76
N ARG A 89 14.04 -10.65 -1.49
CA ARG A 89 15.23 -10.11 -0.84
C ARG A 89 15.92 -9.02 -1.66
N LEU A 90 15.96 -9.13 -2.98
CA LEU A 90 16.51 -8.09 -3.86
C LEU A 90 15.64 -6.84 -3.89
N GLN A 91 14.32 -7.00 -3.81
CA GLN A 91 13.37 -5.89 -3.75
C GLN A 91 13.47 -5.13 -2.43
N GLU A 92 13.55 -5.84 -1.30
CA GLU A 92 13.81 -5.24 0.02
C GLU A 92 15.14 -4.47 0.06
N GLN A 93 16.17 -5.01 -0.59
CA GLN A 93 17.47 -4.34 -0.73
C GLN A 93 17.44 -3.14 -1.67
N GLY A 94 16.33 -2.87 -2.36
CA GLY A 94 16.23 -1.80 -3.34
C GLY A 94 17.03 -2.08 -4.61
N LYS A 95 17.35 -3.34 -4.91
CA LYS A 95 18.19 -3.70 -6.06
C LYS A 95 17.39 -3.93 -7.33
N THR A 96 16.10 -4.23 -7.24
CA THR A 96 15.19 -4.29 -8.38
C THR A 96 14.94 -2.88 -8.95
N GLU A 97 14.71 -2.77 -10.26
CA GLU A 97 14.51 -1.45 -10.89
C GLU A 97 13.28 -0.71 -10.33
N GLN A 98 12.23 -1.45 -9.99
CA GLN A 98 11.03 -0.91 -9.35
C GLN A 98 11.36 -0.31 -7.98
N ALA A 99 12.05 -1.07 -7.11
CA ALA A 99 12.41 -0.57 -5.79
C ALA A 99 13.38 0.63 -5.83
N ARG A 100 14.28 0.68 -6.81
CA ARG A 100 15.13 1.88 -7.03
C ARG A 100 14.28 3.11 -7.35
N LYS A 101 13.32 2.99 -8.29
CA LYS A 101 12.41 4.08 -8.65
C LYS A 101 11.57 4.53 -7.45
N ASP A 102 11.10 3.61 -6.63
CA ASP A 102 10.34 3.95 -5.42
C ASP A 102 11.21 4.66 -4.37
N LEU A 103 12.44 4.20 -4.16
CA LEU A 103 13.39 4.85 -3.27
C LEU A 103 13.75 6.27 -3.76
N GLU A 104 13.96 6.44 -5.06
CA GLU A 104 14.19 7.75 -5.70
C GLU A 104 12.99 8.68 -5.51
N ARG A 105 11.78 8.18 -5.75
CA ARG A 105 10.53 8.93 -5.52
C ARG A 105 10.41 9.35 -4.06
N LEU A 106 10.68 8.46 -3.12
CA LEU A 106 10.66 8.76 -1.69
C LEU A 106 11.75 9.77 -1.31
N ALA A 107 12.95 9.68 -1.89
CA ALA A 107 14.04 10.63 -1.66
C ALA A 107 13.65 12.05 -2.12
N LEU A 108 13.01 12.19 -3.29
CA LEU A 108 12.51 13.47 -3.79
C LEU A 108 11.47 14.07 -2.83
N ILE A 109 10.53 13.26 -2.34
CA ILE A 109 9.53 13.72 -1.36
C ILE A 109 10.20 14.19 -0.06
N ARG A 110 11.22 13.45 0.43
CA ARG A 110 11.98 13.84 1.63
C ARG A 110 12.70 15.18 1.41
N GLN A 111 13.31 15.38 0.25
CA GLN A 111 13.96 16.65 -0.10
C GLN A 111 12.95 17.81 -0.14
N GLN A 112 11.82 17.65 -0.83
CA GLN A 112 10.78 18.68 -0.88
C GLN A 112 10.25 19.04 0.51
N ARG A 113 10.07 18.05 1.39
CA ARG A 113 9.65 18.27 2.78
C ARG A 113 10.72 19.01 3.58
N ALA A 114 11.98 18.64 3.44
CA ALA A 114 13.09 19.29 4.12
C ALA A 114 13.28 20.75 3.64
N GLU A 115 13.22 21.00 2.33
CA GLU A 115 13.27 22.35 1.78
C GLU A 115 12.10 23.21 2.22
N ALA A 116 10.88 22.64 2.26
CA ALA A 116 9.71 23.36 2.76
C ALA A 116 9.84 23.69 4.26
N ALA A 117 10.44 22.79 5.06
CA ALA A 117 10.72 23.06 6.48
C ALA A 117 11.75 24.17 6.64
N LYS A 118 12.86 24.11 5.91
CA LYS A 118 13.90 25.16 5.91
C LYS A 118 13.35 26.53 5.51
N LYS A 119 12.57 26.59 4.42
CA LYS A 119 11.90 27.84 4.00
C LYS A 119 10.99 28.43 5.08
N ARG A 120 10.27 27.58 5.82
CA ARG A 120 9.42 28.03 6.94
C ARG A 120 10.24 28.53 8.13
N GLU A 121 11.40 27.93 8.41
CA GLU A 121 12.29 28.39 9.48
C GLU A 121 12.96 29.71 9.14
N GLU A 122 13.47 29.86 7.91
CA GLU A 122 14.05 31.11 7.40
C GLU A 122 13.03 32.25 7.40
N GLU A 123 11.77 31.99 7.03
CA GLU A 123 10.72 33.01 7.08
C GLU A 123 10.40 33.43 8.54
N LYS A 124 10.40 32.46 9.48
CA LYS A 124 10.19 32.76 10.90
C LYS A 124 11.34 33.59 11.48
N THR A 125 12.58 33.20 11.21
CA THR A 125 13.77 33.93 11.71
C THR A 125 13.86 35.31 11.09
N ALA A 126 13.58 35.47 9.79
CA ALA A 126 13.52 36.79 9.15
C ALA A 126 12.41 37.68 9.74
N LYS A 127 11.24 37.11 10.07
CA LYS A 127 10.16 37.84 10.76
C LYS A 127 10.57 38.27 12.17
N GLU A 128 11.29 37.42 12.90
CA GLU A 128 11.79 37.75 14.24
C GLU A 128 12.88 38.82 14.19
N GLN A 129 13.83 38.72 13.26
CA GLN A 129 14.84 39.75 13.02
C GLN A 129 14.20 41.09 12.68
N LYS A 130 13.22 41.12 11.75
CA LYS A 130 12.47 42.35 11.43
C LYS A 130 11.72 42.92 12.63
N LYS A 131 11.13 42.07 13.49
CA LYS A 131 10.48 42.53 14.73
C LYS A 131 11.48 43.10 15.75
N LEU A 132 12.68 42.53 15.83
CA LEU A 132 13.75 43.02 16.71
C LEU A 132 14.35 44.33 16.20
N GLU A 133 14.57 44.46 14.89
CA GLU A 133 15.00 45.71 14.25
C GLU A 133 13.96 46.82 14.41
N ALA A 134 12.67 46.52 14.24
CA ALA A 134 11.60 47.50 14.45
C ALA A 134 11.38 47.91 15.93
N ARG A 135 11.98 47.18 16.87
CA ARG A 135 11.89 47.46 18.32
C ARG A 135 13.10 48.24 18.85
N LYS A 136 14.19 48.34 18.08
CA LYS A 136 15.32 49.23 18.37
C LYS A 136 15.04 50.65 17.88
#